data_AF-A0A3D8PYZ0-F1
#
_entry.id   AF-A0A3D8PYZ0-F1
#
_cell.length_a   1.000
_cell.length_b   1.000
_cell.length_c   1.000
_cell.angle_alpha   90.00
_cell.angle_beta   90.00
_cell.angle_gamma   90.00
#
_symmetry.space_group_name_H-M   'P 1'
#
loop_
_entity.id
_entity.type
_entity.pdbx_description
1 polymer ?
#
loop_
_entity_poly.entity_id
_entity_poly.type
_entity_poly.pdbx_seq_one_letter_code
_entity_poly.pdbx_strand_id
1 'polypeptide(L)'
;MERRENLVKKNTSPDAQQCEYEWAKKFVDENQLIFQNKLIRSFLLKKKNCYLLDQSIRYSTSDTNKALDKAFKDHLAEIRLISQLSNDLGRHAIRYDQKFNLYRKWQSLILDQPVQIDAANTTSKVDRIADVNATSVDEEALENDQHLESKIENPVLYHAIRSLTPRQKYILEASYLFNMTDTEIATKEGVSQQTISKTRKKALSNLKKQLLTEE
;
A
#
# COMPACT_ATOMS: atom_id res chain seq x y z
N MET A 1 -1.98 1.15 -31.93
CA MET A 1 -3.26 0.87 -32.61
C MET A 1 -3.00 -0.21 -33.65
N GLU A 2 -3.97 -1.10 -33.84
CA GLU A 2 -4.01 -2.19 -34.83
C GLU A 2 -3.04 -3.37 -34.62
N ARG A 3 -3.58 -4.46 -34.05
CA ARG A 3 -3.28 -5.88 -34.37
C ARG A 3 -3.97 -6.82 -33.35
N ARG A 4 -5.31 -6.85 -33.32
CA ARG A 4 -6.09 -7.95 -32.69
C ARG A 4 -7.45 -8.15 -33.39
N GLU A 5 -7.47 -8.04 -34.71
CA GLU A 5 -8.52 -8.65 -35.54
C GLU A 5 -7.89 -9.84 -36.28
N ASN A 6 -8.65 -10.93 -36.37
CA ASN A 6 -8.30 -12.25 -36.93
C ASN A 6 -7.66 -13.28 -35.98
N LEU A 7 -8.49 -13.82 -35.07
CA LEU A 7 -8.47 -15.26 -34.79
C LEU A 7 -9.86 -15.83 -35.10
N VAL A 8 -9.96 -16.23 -36.36
CA VAL A 8 -11.07 -16.90 -37.01
C VAL A 8 -11.01 -18.40 -36.70
N LYS A 9 -12.20 -18.96 -36.39
CA LYS A 9 -12.68 -20.35 -36.57
C LYS A 9 -12.50 -21.40 -35.45
N LYS A 10 -13.62 -22.14 -35.36
CA LYS A 10 -13.86 -23.45 -34.71
C LYS A 10 -14.05 -23.46 -33.19
N ASN A 11 -15.23 -23.02 -32.76
CA ASN A 11 -15.99 -23.79 -31.78
C ASN A 11 -17.19 -24.44 -32.48
N THR A 12 -16.90 -25.45 -33.31
CA THR A 12 -17.85 -26.55 -33.51
C THR A 12 -18.04 -27.17 -32.12
N SER A 13 -19.13 -26.82 -31.44
CA SER A 13 -19.51 -27.47 -30.18
C SER A 13 -19.89 -28.91 -30.52
N PRO A 14 -19.09 -29.90 -30.10
CA PRO A 14 -19.40 -31.30 -30.33
C PRO A 14 -20.34 -31.70 -29.20
N ASP A 15 -21.63 -31.78 -29.50
CA ASP A 15 -22.61 -32.75 -28.96
C ASP A 15 -24.03 -32.19 -29.18
N ALA A 16 -24.42 -32.03 -30.44
CA ALA A 16 -25.85 -31.94 -30.76
C ALA A 16 -26.40 -33.36 -30.65
N GLN A 17 -26.66 -33.83 -29.42
CA GLN A 17 -27.50 -35.01 -29.19
C GLN A 17 -28.89 -34.67 -29.71
N GLN A 18 -29.08 -34.93 -30.99
CA GLN A 18 -30.35 -34.84 -31.67
C GLN A 18 -31.32 -35.76 -30.94
N CYS A 19 -32.53 -35.25 -30.69
CA CYS A 19 -33.63 -36.02 -30.17
C CYS A 19 -33.87 -37.21 -31.13
N GLU A 20 -33.44 -38.42 -30.75
CA GLU A 20 -33.57 -39.67 -31.54
C GLU A 20 -35.04 -40.12 -31.75
N TYR A 21 -36.00 -39.28 -31.33
CA TYR A 21 -37.42 -39.59 -31.29
C TYR A 21 -38.18 -38.82 -32.38
N GLU A 22 -38.70 -39.55 -33.36
CA GLU A 22 -39.31 -38.96 -34.56
C GLU A 22 -40.56 -38.12 -34.27
N TRP A 23 -41.39 -38.50 -33.29
CA TRP A 23 -42.62 -37.75 -32.98
C TRP A 23 -42.31 -36.47 -32.22
N ALA A 24 -41.36 -36.52 -31.28
CA ALA A 24 -40.87 -35.33 -30.60
C ALA A 24 -40.23 -34.34 -31.59
N LYS A 25 -39.47 -34.83 -32.58
CA LYS A 25 -38.86 -33.97 -33.61
C LYS A 25 -39.91 -33.28 -34.48
N LYS A 26 -40.90 -34.04 -34.98
CA LYS A 26 -42.02 -33.48 -35.76
C LYS A 26 -42.80 -32.44 -34.97
N PHE A 27 -43.11 -32.72 -33.70
CA PHE A 27 -43.83 -31.78 -32.84
C PHE A 27 -43.08 -30.47 -32.58
N VAL A 28 -41.75 -30.55 -32.41
CA VAL A 28 -40.88 -29.38 -32.25
C VAL A 28 -40.82 -28.56 -33.55
N ASP A 29 -40.73 -29.23 -34.70
CA ASP A 29 -40.69 -28.60 -36.02
C ASP A 29 -42.03 -27.95 -36.40
N GLU A 30 -43.15 -28.49 -35.94
CA GLU A 30 -44.50 -27.90 -36.13
C GLU A 30 -44.74 -26.68 -35.22
N ASN A 31 -44.07 -26.61 -34.06
CA ASN A 31 -44.29 -25.58 -33.02
C ASN A 31 -43.06 -24.70 -32.78
N GLN A 32 -42.31 -24.38 -33.83
CA GLN A 32 -41.01 -23.72 -33.74
C GLN A 32 -40.99 -22.46 -32.84
N LEU A 33 -42.05 -21.65 -32.83
CA LEU A 33 -42.14 -20.42 -32.03
C LEU A 33 -42.06 -20.68 -30.52
N ILE A 34 -42.65 -21.77 -30.03
CA ILE A 34 -42.62 -22.13 -28.61
C ILE A 34 -41.23 -22.66 -28.23
N PHE A 35 -40.62 -23.44 -29.13
CA PHE A 35 -39.31 -24.05 -28.94
C PHE A 35 -38.12 -23.11 -29.26
N GLN A 36 -38.38 -21.86 -29.64
CA GLN A 36 -37.35 -20.82 -29.68
C GLN A 36 -36.93 -20.36 -28.27
N ASN A 37 -37.76 -20.59 -27.24
CA ASN A 37 -37.42 -20.24 -25.88
C ASN A 37 -36.20 -21.04 -25.37
N LYS A 38 -35.18 -20.33 -24.87
CA LYS A 38 -33.94 -20.89 -24.33
C LYS A 38 -34.19 -21.90 -23.19
N LEU A 39 -35.22 -21.68 -22.37
CA LEU A 39 -35.60 -22.58 -21.29
C LEU A 39 -36.04 -23.94 -21.85
N ILE A 40 -36.91 -23.93 -22.85
CA ILE A 40 -37.43 -25.16 -23.46
C ILE A 40 -36.32 -25.88 -24.24
N ARG A 41 -35.44 -25.15 -24.94
CA ARG A 41 -34.26 -25.73 -25.58
C ARG A 41 -33.33 -26.43 -24.58
N SER A 42 -33.07 -25.78 -23.45
CA SER A 42 -32.23 -26.37 -22.39
C SER A 42 -32.86 -27.61 -21.77
N PHE A 43 -34.19 -27.68 -21.73
CA PHE A 43 -34.92 -28.83 -21.24
C PHE A 43 -34.81 -30.03 -22.19
N LEU A 44 -34.97 -29.80 -23.50
CA LEU A 44 -34.88 -30.85 -24.54
C LEU A 44 -33.47 -31.35 -24.82
N LEU A 45 -32.44 -30.66 -24.31
CA LEU A 45 -31.04 -31.06 -24.47
C LEU A 45 -30.73 -32.38 -23.73
N LYS A 46 -31.52 -32.72 -22.70
CA LYS A 46 -31.40 -33.98 -21.97
C LYS A 46 -32.19 -35.09 -22.69
N LYS A 47 -31.51 -36.16 -23.13
CA LYS A 47 -32.13 -37.33 -23.83
C LYS A 47 -33.37 -37.90 -23.12
N LYS A 48 -33.34 -37.95 -21.78
CA LYS A 48 -34.47 -38.40 -20.94
C LYS A 48 -35.72 -37.52 -21.08
N ASN A 49 -35.55 -36.21 -21.21
CA ASN A 49 -36.67 -35.26 -21.35
C ASN A 49 -37.28 -35.33 -22.74
N CYS A 50 -36.44 -35.54 -23.76
CA CYS A 50 -36.83 -35.85 -25.12
C CYS A 50 -37.70 -37.13 -25.21
N TYR A 51 -37.31 -38.18 -24.49
CA TYR A 51 -38.10 -39.41 -24.37
C TYR A 51 -39.46 -39.17 -23.71
N LEU A 52 -39.51 -38.41 -22.60
CA LEU A 52 -40.77 -38.09 -21.92
C LEU A 52 -41.73 -37.30 -22.82
N LEU A 53 -41.20 -36.41 -23.67
CA LEU A 53 -42.00 -35.68 -24.65
C LEU A 53 -42.58 -36.63 -25.72
N ASP A 54 -41.76 -37.52 -26.28
CA ASP A 54 -42.20 -38.52 -27.27
C ASP A 54 -43.28 -39.45 -26.70
N GLN A 55 -43.10 -39.92 -25.47
CA GLN A 55 -44.09 -40.75 -24.76
C GLN A 55 -45.40 -39.99 -24.50
N SER A 56 -45.32 -38.71 -24.13
CA SER A 56 -46.49 -37.87 -23.89
C SER A 56 -47.30 -37.65 -25.17
N ILE A 57 -46.64 -37.50 -26.32
CA ILE A 57 -47.28 -37.33 -27.63
C ILE A 57 -47.93 -38.64 -28.07
N ARG A 58 -47.26 -39.79 -27.88
CA ARG A 58 -47.75 -41.10 -28.35
C ARG A 58 -48.93 -41.64 -27.56
N TYR A 59 -48.91 -41.53 -26.23
CA TYR A 59 -49.87 -42.22 -25.38
C TYR A 59 -50.84 -41.28 -24.66
N SER A 60 -50.56 -39.97 -24.62
CA SER A 60 -51.37 -38.93 -23.96
C SER A 60 -51.99 -39.38 -22.63
N THR A 61 -51.22 -40.13 -21.84
CA THR A 61 -51.72 -40.74 -20.60
C THR A 61 -51.55 -39.72 -19.46
N SER A 62 -52.45 -39.75 -18.46
CA SER A 62 -52.36 -38.84 -17.31
C SER A 62 -50.98 -38.91 -16.63
N ASP A 63 -50.42 -40.12 -16.52
CA ASP A 63 -49.15 -40.35 -15.84
C ASP A 63 -47.93 -39.92 -16.66
N THR A 64 -47.96 -40.06 -17.99
CA THR A 64 -46.88 -39.56 -18.86
C THR A 64 -46.81 -38.04 -18.86
N ASN A 65 -47.98 -37.37 -18.87
CA ASN A 65 -48.07 -35.92 -18.76
C ASN A 65 -47.57 -35.41 -17.40
N LYS A 66 -47.93 -36.08 -16.29
CA LYS A 66 -47.41 -35.76 -14.95
C LYS A 66 -45.90 -35.94 -14.84
N ALA A 67 -45.36 -37.01 -15.45
CA ALA A 67 -43.92 -37.26 -15.47
C ALA A 67 -43.16 -36.19 -16.26
N LEU A 68 -43.70 -35.78 -17.41
CA LEU A 68 -43.15 -34.69 -18.22
C LEU A 68 -43.19 -33.35 -17.48
N ASP A 69 -44.33 -33.01 -16.87
CA ASP A 69 -44.51 -31.77 -16.09
C ASP A 69 -43.59 -31.72 -14.87
N LYS A 70 -43.43 -32.85 -14.16
CA LYS A 70 -42.46 -32.96 -13.05
C LYS A 70 -41.03 -32.74 -13.53
N ALA A 71 -40.61 -33.40 -14.60
CA ALA A 71 -39.27 -33.23 -15.15
C ALA A 71 -39.01 -31.78 -15.58
N PHE A 72 -40.03 -31.11 -16.14
CA PHE A 72 -39.93 -29.71 -16.53
C PHE A 72 -39.81 -28.78 -15.32
N LYS A 73 -40.60 -29.01 -14.26
CA LYS A 73 -40.51 -28.27 -12.99
C LYS A 73 -39.15 -28.43 -12.33
N ASP A 74 -38.61 -29.64 -12.30
CA ASP A 74 -37.29 -29.92 -11.73
C ASP A 74 -36.18 -29.17 -12.48
N HIS A 75 -36.23 -29.18 -13.82
CA HIS A 75 -35.27 -28.45 -14.67
C HIS A 75 -35.35 -26.94 -14.49
N LEU A 76 -36.56 -26.41 -14.36
CA LEU A 76 -36.79 -24.99 -14.11
C LEU A 76 -36.36 -24.57 -12.70
N ALA A 77 -36.54 -25.44 -11.70
CA ALA A 77 -36.02 -25.24 -10.35
C ALA A 77 -34.49 -25.20 -10.34
N GLU A 78 -33.81 -26.09 -11.08
CA GLU A 78 -32.36 -26.11 -11.23
C GLU A 78 -31.83 -24.78 -11.80
N ILE A 79 -32.41 -24.30 -12.89
CA ILE A 79 -32.03 -23.01 -13.51
C ILE A 79 -32.26 -21.85 -12.55
N ARG A 80 -33.42 -21.81 -11.87
CA ARG A 80 -33.74 -20.75 -10.92
C ARG A 80 -32.78 -20.76 -9.74
N LEU A 81 -32.43 -21.93 -9.24
CA LEU A 81 -31.49 -22.10 -8.14
C LEU A 81 -30.11 -21.58 -8.53
N ILE A 82 -29.58 -21.97 -9.70
CA ILE A 82 -28.29 -21.48 -10.20
C ILE A 82 -28.30 -19.96 -10.35
N SER A 83 -29.37 -19.40 -10.95
CA SER A 83 -29.52 -17.95 -11.12
C SER A 83 -29.53 -17.23 -9.77
N GLN A 84 -30.32 -17.74 -8.81
CA GLN A 84 -30.44 -17.17 -7.49
C GLN A 84 -29.10 -17.21 -6.73
N LEU A 85 -28.43 -18.36 -6.70
CA LEU A 85 -27.12 -18.49 -6.06
C LEU A 85 -26.07 -17.59 -6.71
N SER A 86 -26.08 -17.46 -8.04
CA SER A 86 -25.14 -16.59 -8.75
C SER A 86 -25.35 -15.12 -8.38
N ASN A 87 -26.62 -14.69 -8.32
CA ASN A 87 -26.98 -13.34 -7.92
C ASN A 87 -26.61 -13.07 -6.46
N ASP A 88 -26.90 -14.01 -5.57
CA ASP A 88 -26.61 -13.88 -4.15
C ASP A 88 -25.10 -13.84 -3.92
N LEU A 89 -24.32 -14.74 -4.54
CA LEU A 89 -22.87 -14.74 -4.47
C LEU A 89 -22.28 -13.42 -4.98
N GLY A 90 -22.78 -12.89 -6.10
CA GLY A 90 -22.35 -11.59 -6.63
C GLY A 90 -22.64 -10.44 -5.66
N ARG A 91 -23.85 -10.39 -5.09
CA ARG A 91 -24.24 -9.39 -4.09
C ARG A 91 -23.39 -9.49 -2.82
N HIS A 92 -23.14 -10.71 -2.35
CA HIS A 92 -22.32 -10.96 -1.17
C HIS A 92 -20.86 -10.57 -1.40
N ALA A 93 -20.30 -10.86 -2.58
CA ALA A 93 -18.94 -10.44 -2.95
C ALA A 93 -18.81 -8.91 -2.95
N ILE A 94 -19.77 -8.19 -3.55
CA ILE A 94 -19.79 -6.72 -3.54
C ILE A 94 -19.84 -6.17 -2.11
N ARG A 95 -20.74 -6.70 -1.27
CA ARG A 95 -20.86 -6.27 0.13
C ARG A 95 -19.59 -6.56 0.93
N TYR A 96 -18.96 -7.70 0.68
CA TYR A 96 -17.71 -8.05 1.31
C TYR A 96 -16.60 -7.08 0.92
N ASP A 97 -16.45 -6.78 -0.37
CA ASP A 97 -15.43 -5.83 -0.87
C ASP A 97 -15.65 -4.42 -0.30
N GLN A 98 -16.90 -3.93 -0.28
CA GLN A 98 -17.24 -2.66 0.36
C GLN A 98 -16.85 -2.64 1.84
N LYS A 99 -17.18 -3.71 2.58
CA LYS A 99 -16.84 -3.85 4.00
C LYS A 99 -15.32 -3.92 4.20
N PHE A 100 -14.61 -4.66 3.37
CA PHE A 100 -13.15 -4.78 3.42
C PHE A 100 -12.46 -3.43 3.14
N ASN A 101 -12.89 -2.70 2.12
CA ASN A 101 -12.37 -1.38 1.79
C ASN A 101 -12.64 -0.35 2.89
N LEU A 102 -13.81 -0.41 3.54
CA LEU A 102 -14.11 0.41 4.72
C LEU A 102 -13.17 0.09 5.88
N TYR A 103 -12.96 -1.19 6.20
CA TYR A 103 -12.00 -1.58 7.23
C TYR A 103 -10.59 -1.18 6.87
N ARG A 104 -10.13 -1.36 5.63
CA ARG A 104 -8.80 -0.93 5.20
C ARG A 104 -8.61 0.58 5.33
N LYS A 105 -9.65 1.36 5.05
CA LYS A 105 -9.66 2.82 5.27
C LYS A 105 -9.59 3.17 6.76
N TRP A 106 -10.33 2.47 7.61
CA TRP A 106 -10.38 2.74 9.06
C TRP A 106 -9.18 2.18 9.83
N GLN A 107 -8.64 1.04 9.39
CA GLN A 107 -7.50 0.33 9.95
C GLN A 107 -6.17 0.73 9.29
N SER A 108 -6.18 1.62 8.30
CA SER A 108 -4.97 2.35 7.94
C SER A 108 -4.53 3.06 9.21
N LEU A 109 -3.40 2.63 9.78
CA LEU A 109 -2.85 3.18 11.01
C LEU A 109 -2.86 4.70 10.85
N ILE A 110 -3.51 5.42 11.78
CA ILE A 110 -3.73 6.87 11.70
C ILE A 110 -2.42 7.58 11.35
N LEU A 111 -1.32 7.06 11.88
CA LEU A 111 0.06 7.46 11.71
C LEU A 111 0.56 7.34 10.25
N ASP A 112 0.19 6.30 9.51
CA ASP A 112 0.65 6.04 8.13
C ASP A 112 -0.17 6.78 7.05
N GLN A 113 -1.16 7.57 7.47
CA GLN A 113 -1.99 8.31 6.52
C GLN A 113 -1.18 9.44 5.88
N PRO A 114 -1.13 9.52 4.53
CA PRO A 114 -0.46 10.60 3.84
C PRO A 114 -1.16 11.92 4.16
N VAL A 115 -0.41 12.91 4.63
CA VAL A 115 -0.91 14.25 4.96
C VAL A 115 -0.79 15.18 3.76
N GLN A 116 0.30 15.05 3.01
CA GLN A 116 0.57 15.74 1.76
C GLN A 116 1.21 14.77 0.78
N ILE A 117 0.72 14.80 -0.46
CA ILE A 117 1.28 14.05 -1.58
C ILE A 117 1.80 15.10 -2.55
N ASP A 118 3.07 15.45 -2.42
CA ASP A 118 3.76 16.22 -3.45
C ASP A 118 4.42 15.25 -4.42
N ALA A 119 4.59 15.66 -5.69
CA ALA A 119 5.05 14.79 -6.78
C ALA A 119 6.41 14.11 -6.53
N ALA A 120 7.18 14.56 -5.53
CA ALA A 120 8.47 14.01 -5.15
C ALA A 120 8.46 13.28 -3.79
N ASN A 121 7.59 13.64 -2.84
CA ASN A 121 7.62 13.12 -1.47
C ASN A 121 6.21 12.91 -0.91
N THR A 122 5.96 11.72 -0.34
CA THR A 122 4.73 11.42 0.42
C THR A 122 5.08 11.54 1.90
N THR A 123 4.59 12.59 2.57
CA THR A 123 4.79 12.78 4.02
C THR A 123 3.63 12.16 4.80
N SER A 124 3.98 11.29 5.73
CA SER A 124 3.08 10.56 6.62
C SER A 124 2.81 11.35 7.90
N LYS A 125 1.77 11.02 8.68
CA LYS A 125 1.55 11.66 10.00
C LYS A 125 2.67 11.32 10.99
N VAL A 126 3.32 10.17 10.84
CA VAL A 126 4.53 9.80 11.60
C VAL A 126 5.61 10.87 11.45
N ASP A 127 5.86 11.32 10.22
CA ASP A 127 6.94 12.27 9.90
C ASP A 127 6.72 13.66 10.53
N ARG A 128 5.51 13.93 11.02
CA ARG A 128 5.15 15.18 11.72
C ARG A 128 5.29 15.07 13.24
N ILE A 129 5.58 13.89 13.77
CA ILE A 129 5.84 13.72 15.20
C ILE A 129 7.25 14.24 15.44
N ALA A 130 7.35 15.35 16.16
CA ALA A 130 8.63 15.90 16.58
C ALA A 130 9.35 14.87 17.46
N ASP A 131 10.47 14.34 16.97
CA ASP A 131 11.38 13.58 17.79
C ASP A 131 12.15 14.58 18.67
N VAL A 132 11.87 14.55 19.96
CA VAL A 132 12.48 15.44 20.96
C VAL A 132 13.99 15.22 21.06
N ASN A 133 14.51 14.12 20.51
CA ASN A 133 15.93 13.79 20.47
C ASN A 133 16.55 13.96 19.08
N ALA A 134 15.78 14.33 18.06
CA ALA A 134 16.33 14.54 16.72
C ALA A 134 17.02 15.91 16.66
N THR A 135 18.34 15.87 16.57
CA THR A 135 19.18 17.01 16.26
C THR A 135 18.88 17.49 14.84
N SER A 136 18.67 18.79 14.63
CA SER A 136 18.44 19.32 13.29
C SER A 136 19.69 19.15 12.40
N VAL A 137 19.53 19.09 11.08
CA VAL A 137 20.67 18.95 10.13
C VAL A 137 21.70 20.07 10.32
N ASP A 138 21.24 21.27 10.67
CA ASP A 138 22.10 22.41 10.96
C ASP A 138 22.86 22.24 12.30
N GLU A 139 22.22 21.67 13.32
CA GLU A 139 22.87 21.31 14.58
C GLU A 139 23.86 20.15 14.41
N GLU A 140 23.56 19.13 13.59
CA GLU A 140 24.51 18.06 13.26
C GLU A 140 25.74 18.61 12.52
N ALA A 141 25.54 19.54 11.58
CA ALA A 141 26.63 20.19 10.87
C ALA A 141 27.50 21.04 11.82
N LEU A 142 26.87 21.75 12.77
CA LEU A 142 27.56 22.55 13.78
C LEU A 142 28.25 21.69 14.85
N GLU A 143 27.71 20.53 15.21
CA GLU A 143 28.34 19.58 16.13
C GLU A 143 29.60 18.95 15.53
N ASN A 144 29.59 18.66 14.23
CA ASN A 144 30.74 18.07 13.53
C ASN A 144 31.94 19.01 13.38
N ASP A 145 31.74 20.33 13.49
CA ASP A 145 32.85 21.27 13.38
C ASP A 145 33.66 21.34 14.69
N GLN A 146 34.96 21.03 14.57
CA GLN A 146 35.88 20.87 15.70
C GLN A 146 36.58 22.18 16.10
N HIS A 147 36.22 23.29 15.46
CA HIS A 147 36.83 24.59 15.72
C HIS A 147 35.92 25.50 16.54
N LEU A 148 36.51 26.19 17.53
CA LEU A 148 35.75 27.13 18.34
C LEU A 148 35.24 28.33 17.52
N GLU A 149 35.99 28.72 16.48
CA GLU A 149 35.71 29.88 15.62
C GLU A 149 34.40 29.75 14.83
N SER A 150 33.97 28.54 14.47
CA SER A 150 32.73 28.34 13.72
C SER A 150 31.48 28.33 14.60
N LYS A 151 31.65 28.31 15.93
CA LYS A 151 30.57 28.33 16.92
C LYS A 151 30.35 29.71 17.55
N ILE A 152 30.99 30.75 17.01
CA ILE A 152 30.96 32.11 17.56
C ILE A 152 30.30 33.06 16.57
N GLU A 153 29.17 33.63 16.98
CA GLU A 153 28.44 34.65 16.21
C GLU A 153 28.98 36.07 16.45
N ASN A 154 29.60 36.33 17.59
CA ASN A 154 30.09 37.67 17.94
C ASN A 154 31.38 38.00 17.16
N PRO A 155 31.39 39.02 16.29
CA PRO A 155 32.52 39.33 15.43
C PRO A 155 33.77 39.77 16.20
N VAL A 156 33.61 40.50 17.30
CA VAL A 156 34.74 40.94 18.15
C VAL A 156 35.39 39.73 18.83
N LEU A 157 34.57 38.82 19.36
CA LEU A 157 35.06 37.59 19.99
C LEU A 157 35.73 36.66 18.98
N TYR A 158 35.18 36.58 17.76
CA TYR A 158 35.77 35.83 16.66
C TYR A 158 37.18 36.33 16.32
N HIS A 159 37.36 37.65 16.14
CA HIS A 159 38.67 38.24 15.88
C HIS A 159 39.63 38.06 17.06
N ALA A 160 39.13 38.18 18.29
CA ALA A 160 39.91 37.97 19.49
C ALA A 160 40.46 36.53 19.57
N ILE A 161 39.63 35.53 19.30
CA ILE A 161 40.04 34.11 19.30
C ILE A 161 41.04 33.81 18.19
N ARG A 162 40.85 34.39 17.00
CA ARG A 162 41.81 34.25 15.89
C ARG A 162 43.18 34.84 16.21
N SER A 163 43.26 35.80 17.13
CA SER A 163 44.52 36.42 17.57
C SER A 163 45.29 35.61 18.62
N LEU A 164 44.69 34.55 19.18
CA LEU A 164 45.34 33.70 20.17
C LEU A 164 46.43 32.83 19.53
N THR A 165 47.43 32.45 20.33
CA THR A 165 48.43 31.49 19.89
C THR A 165 47.81 30.11 19.67
N PRO A 166 48.36 29.27 18.76
CA PRO A 166 47.83 27.92 18.50
C PRO A 166 47.66 27.08 19.77
N ARG A 167 48.61 27.19 20.70
CA ARG A 167 48.56 26.49 21.99
C ARG A 167 47.42 26.97 22.89
N GLN A 168 47.13 28.27 22.90
CA GLN A 168 46.01 28.83 23.67
C GLN A 168 44.67 28.41 23.07
N LYS A 169 44.56 28.41 21.73
CA LYS A 169 43.37 27.99 21.01
C LYS A 169 43.05 26.52 21.27
N TYR A 170 44.04 25.64 21.15
CA TYR A 170 43.92 24.21 21.46
C TYR A 170 43.39 23.96 22.88
N ILE A 171 43.96 24.65 23.89
CA ILE A 171 43.54 24.46 25.29
C ILE A 171 42.09 24.95 25.51
N LEU A 172 41.67 26.02 24.82
CA LEU A 172 40.29 26.49 24.89
C LEU A 172 39.33 25.53 24.18
N GLU A 173 39.67 25.05 22.98
CA GLU A 173 38.88 24.04 22.26
C GLU A 173 38.76 22.75 23.10
N ALA A 174 39.85 22.21 23.62
CA ALA A 174 39.83 21.04 24.50
C ALA A 174 38.94 21.26 25.74
N SER A 175 39.02 22.43 26.36
CA SER A 175 38.28 22.72 27.60
C SER A 175 36.79 23.01 27.37
N TYR A 176 36.42 23.72 26.29
CA TYR A 176 35.07 24.24 26.08
C TYR A 176 34.29 23.52 24.97
N LEU A 177 34.97 22.93 23.99
CA LEU A 177 34.33 22.14 22.93
C LEU A 177 34.25 20.67 23.30
N PHE A 178 35.31 20.13 23.91
CA PHE A 178 35.41 18.71 24.28
C PHE A 178 35.22 18.44 25.78
N ASN A 179 34.88 19.46 26.57
CA ASN A 179 34.67 19.37 28.03
C ASN A 179 35.82 18.70 28.80
N MET A 180 37.06 18.77 28.29
CA MET A 180 38.22 18.15 28.95
C MET A 180 38.65 18.96 30.16
N THR A 181 39.04 18.26 31.22
CA THR A 181 39.60 18.87 32.43
C THR A 181 41.05 19.31 32.22
N ASP A 182 41.55 20.28 33.00
CA ASP A 182 42.96 20.70 32.93
C ASP A 182 43.93 19.54 33.12
N THR A 183 43.54 18.52 33.89
CA THR A 183 44.29 17.29 34.12
C THR A 183 44.32 16.37 32.90
N GLU A 184 43.21 16.22 32.19
CA GLU A 184 43.13 15.43 30.95
C GLU A 184 43.92 16.10 29.82
N ILE A 185 43.84 17.42 29.72
CA ILE A 185 44.63 18.19 28.75
C ILE A 185 46.13 18.08 29.08
N ALA A 186 46.49 18.20 30.36
CA ALA A 186 47.87 18.12 30.82
C ALA A 186 48.51 16.74 30.57
N THR A 187 47.75 15.66 30.81
CA THR A 187 48.19 14.29 30.53
C THR A 187 48.37 14.06 29.04
N LYS A 188 47.47 14.58 28.19
CA LYS A 188 47.56 14.48 26.73
C LYS A 188 48.76 15.25 26.15
N GLU A 189 49.08 16.41 26.71
CA GLU A 189 50.20 17.27 26.30
C GLU A 189 51.54 16.91 26.96
N GLY A 190 51.55 15.99 27.94
CA GLY A 190 52.77 15.63 28.68
C GLY A 190 53.33 16.75 29.57
N VAL A 191 52.46 17.63 30.09
CA VAL A 191 52.85 18.78 30.93
C VAL A 191 52.15 18.77 32.29
N SER A 192 52.55 19.66 33.20
CA SER A 192 51.85 19.84 34.48
C SER A 192 50.47 20.51 34.29
N GLN A 193 49.48 20.09 35.07
CA GLN A 193 48.16 20.73 35.17
C GLN A 193 48.28 22.25 35.36
N GLN A 194 49.22 22.69 36.20
CA GLN A 194 49.43 24.12 36.48
C GLN A 194 49.78 24.92 35.21
N THR A 195 50.49 24.30 34.26
CA THR A 195 50.85 24.91 32.97
C THR A 195 49.62 25.11 32.10
N ILE A 196 48.71 24.13 32.05
CA ILE A 196 47.44 24.24 31.33
C ILE A 196 46.56 25.32 31.97
N SER A 197 46.38 25.29 33.29
CA SER A 197 45.57 26.29 34.01
C SER A 197 46.09 27.71 33.79
N LYS A 198 47.42 27.92 33.84
CA LYS A 198 48.04 29.24 33.56
C LYS A 198 47.82 29.67 32.12
N THR A 199 47.96 28.76 31.16
CA THR A 199 47.80 29.07 29.74
C THR A 199 46.33 29.41 29.41
N ARG A 200 45.38 28.65 29.95
CA ARG A 200 43.94 28.91 29.83
C ARG A 200 43.55 30.26 30.44
N LYS A 201 43.99 30.54 31.67
CA LYS A 201 43.77 31.85 32.32
C LYS A 201 44.36 33.00 31.51
N LYS A 202 45.55 32.83 30.95
CA LYS A 202 46.19 33.83 30.09
C LYS A 202 45.40 34.05 28.79
N ALA A 203 44.92 32.99 28.16
CA ALA A 203 44.08 33.07 26.96
C ALA A 203 42.79 33.84 27.25
N LEU A 204 42.05 33.48 28.31
CA LEU A 204 40.83 34.19 28.73
C LEU A 204 41.09 35.66 29.09
N SER A 205 42.21 35.94 29.75
CA SER A 205 42.59 37.33 30.05
C SER A 205 42.87 38.15 28.79
N ASN A 206 43.45 37.54 27.74
CA ASN A 206 43.69 38.22 26.47
C ASN A 206 42.37 38.50 25.73
N LEU A 207 41.48 37.50 25.68
CA LEU A 207 40.14 37.67 25.10
C LEU A 207 39.36 38.78 25.81
N LYS A 208 39.35 38.78 27.15
CA LYS A 208 38.70 39.81 27.96
C LYS A 208 39.24 41.21 27.67
N LYS A 209 40.55 41.36 27.50
CA LYS A 209 41.16 42.66 27.18
C LYS A 209 40.68 43.17 25.82
N GLN A 210 40.68 42.32 24.80
CA GLN A 210 40.25 42.70 23.45
C GLN A 210 38.78 43.11 23.41
N LEU A 211 37.92 42.38 24.13
CA LEU A 211 36.50 42.75 24.26
C LEU A 211 36.28 44.10 24.97
N LEU A 212 37.18 44.50 25.88
CA LEU A 212 37.08 45.76 26.63
C LEU A 212 37.81 46.94 25.96
N THR A 213 38.54 46.70 24.87
CA THR A 213 39.29 47.76 24.16
C THR A 213 38.49 48.33 22.97
N GLU A 214 37.38 47.69 22.61
CA GLU A 214 36.50 48.09 21.49
C GLU A 214 35.12 48.65 21.96
N GLU A 215 34.98 49.01 23.24
CA GLU A 215 33.95 49.94 23.74
C GLU A 215 34.45 51.39 23.68
#